data_AF-A0A7C4LD53-F1
#
_entry.id   AF-A0A7C4LD53-F1
#
_cell.length_a   1.000
_cell.length_b   1.000
_cell.length_c   1.000
_cell.angle_alpha   90.00
_cell.angle_beta   90.00
_cell.angle_gamma   90.00
#
_symmetry.space_group_name_H-M   'P 1'
#
loop_
_entity.id
_entity.type
_entity.pdbx_description
1 polymer ?
#
loop_
_entity_poly.entity_id
_entity_poly.type
_entity_poly.pdbx_seq_one_letter_code
_entity_poly.pdbx_strand_id
1 'polypeptide(L)' 'MKGDRLYLVNIAESIELIEVYTRDGREAFFTARMAQDAVVRHLEIIGEATKRLTPEL' A
#
# COMPACT_ATOMS: atom_id res chain seq x y z
N MET A 1 -5.84 -16.00 -12.57
CA MET A 1 -4.38 -16.25 -12.41
C MET A 1 -3.48 -15.14 -12.97
N LYS A 2 -3.44 -14.83 -14.28
CA LYS A 2 -2.58 -13.71 -14.79
C LYS A 2 -3.00 -12.33 -14.24
N GLY A 3 -4.30 -12.12 -14.00
CA GLY A 3 -4.84 -10.90 -13.38
C GLY A 3 -4.46 -10.76 -11.91
N ASP A 4 -4.56 -11.85 -11.13
CA ASP A 4 -4.21 -11.83 -9.70
C ASP A 4 -2.76 -11.43 -9.47
N ARG A 5 -1.85 -11.93 -10.32
CA ARG A 5 -0.43 -11.55 -10.25
C ARG A 5 -0.22 -10.03 -10.37
N LEU A 6 -0.98 -9.35 -11.23
CA LEU A 6 -0.88 -7.89 -11.37
C LEU A 6 -1.32 -7.18 -10.08
N TYR A 7 -2.45 -7.61 -9.50
CA TYR A 7 -2.94 -7.02 -8.25
C TYR A 7 -2.03 -7.31 -7.06
N LEU A 8 -1.46 -8.51 -6.98
CA LEU A 8 -0.48 -8.88 -5.96
C LEU A 8 0.80 -8.04 -6.06
N VAL A 9 1.27 -7.75 -7.29
CA VAL A 9 2.41 -6.83 -7.50
C VAL A 9 2.06 -5.42 -7.02
N ASN A 10 0.88 -4.89 -7.38
CA ASN A 10 0.47 -3.56 -6.91
C ASN A 10 0.35 -3.47 -5.38
N ILE A 11 -0.10 -4.56 -4.74
CA ILE A 11 -0.17 -4.66 -3.27
C ILE A 11 1.25 -4.65 -2.69
N ALA A 12 2.16 -5.48 -3.21
CA ALA A 12 3.54 -5.53 -2.74
C ALA A 12 4.26 -4.18 -2.88
N GLU A 13 4.18 -3.54 -4.04
CA GLU A 13 4.75 -2.21 -4.28
C GLU A 13 4.17 -1.15 -3.32
N SER A 14 2.86 -1.22 -3.03
CA SER A 14 2.22 -0.30 -2.09
C SER A 14 2.69 -0.53 -0.65
N ILE A 15 2.94 -1.78 -0.25
CA ILE A 15 3.50 -2.12 1.06
C ILE A 15 4.92 -1.56 1.19
N GLU A 16 5.78 -1.79 0.19
CA GLU A 16 7.16 -1.27 0.17
C GLU A 16 7.18 0.27 0.31
N LEU A 17 6.28 0.96 -0.39
CA LEU A 17 6.18 2.42 -0.30
C LEU A 17 5.69 2.88 1.09
N ILE A 18 4.73 2.18 1.70
CA ILE A 18 4.30 2.47 3.08
C ILE A 18 5.47 2.30 4.06
N GLU A 19 6.27 1.23 3.92
CA GLU A 19 7.44 1.01 4.76
C GLU A 19 8.46 2.14 4.60
N VAL A 20 8.70 2.61 3.37
CA VAL A 20 9.58 3.77 3.10
C VAL A 20 9.06 5.03 3.80
N TYR A 21 7.77 5.36 3.67
CA TYR A 21 7.19 6.57 4.26
C TYR A 21 7.08 6.55 5.79
N THR A 22 7.15 5.36 6.40
CA THR A 22 7.02 5.18 7.85
C THR A 22 8.33 4.83 8.55
N ARG A 23 9.42 4.61 7.79
CA ARG A 23 10.73 4.17 8.29
C ARG A 23 11.33 5.07 9.35
N ASP A 24 11.12 6.38 9.26
CA ASP A 24 11.73 7.37 10.15
C ASP A 24 11.02 7.46 11.52
N GLY A 25 10.02 6.61 11.75
CA GLY A 25 9.35 6.44 13.03
C GLY A 25 8.17 7.38 13.25
N ARG A 26 7.53 7.23 14.42
CA ARG A 26 6.24 7.85 14.72
C ARG A 26 6.29 9.38 14.64
N GLU A 27 7.20 10.03 15.33
CA GLU A 27 7.22 11.50 15.41
C GLU A 27 7.49 12.14 14.04
N ALA A 28 8.43 11.58 13.27
CA ALA A 28 8.70 12.01 11.90
C ALA A 28 7.47 11.83 10.99
N PHE A 29 6.78 10.69 11.09
CA PHE A 29 5.57 10.43 10.32
C PHE A 29 4.43 11.42 10.65
N PHE A 30 4.18 11.67 11.94
CA PHE A 30 3.10 12.56 12.37
C PHE A 30 3.35 14.04 12.06
N THR A 31 4.59 14.43 11.79
CA THR A 31 4.95 15.79 11.34
C THR A 31 5.03 15.92 9.81
N ALA A 32 5.17 14.82 9.08
CA ALA A 32 5.23 14.80 7.62
C ALA A 32 3.86 14.55 6.96
N ARG A 33 3.09 15.63 6.72
CA ARG A 33 1.74 15.53 6.14
C ARG A 33 1.69 14.79 4.79
N MET A 34 2.67 15.04 3.92
CA MET A 34 2.76 14.36 2.62
C MET A 34 2.98 12.85 2.76
N ALA A 35 3.78 12.42 3.75
CA ALA A 35 4.00 11.00 4.01
C ALA A 35 2.70 10.33 4.50
N GLN A 36 1.93 11.01 5.34
CA GLN A 36 0.62 10.52 5.79
C GLN A 36 -0.35 10.36 4.62
N ASP A 37 -0.45 11.36 3.75
CA ASP A 37 -1.32 11.29 2.57
C ASP A 37 -0.90 10.18 1.60
N ALA A 38 0.41 9.99 1.41
CA ALA A 38 0.93 8.89 0.61
C ALA A 38 0.59 7.53 1.22
N VAL A 39 0.75 7.34 2.53
CA VAL A 39 0.39 6.10 3.23
C VAL A 39 -1.11 5.80 3.09
N VAL A 40 -1.98 6.79 3.31
CA VAL A 40 -3.44 6.62 3.15
C VAL A 40 -3.77 6.21 1.71
N ARG A 41 -3.16 6.87 0.71
CA ARG A 41 -3.36 6.54 -0.70
C ARG A 41 -2.93 5.10 -1.02
N HIS A 42 -1.80 4.64 -0.49
CA HIS A 42 -1.33 3.26 -0.71
C HIS A 42 -2.22 2.22 -0.02
N LEU A 43 -2.75 2.52 1.16
CA LEU A 43 -3.74 1.67 1.82
C LEU A 43 -5.03 1.54 0.98
N GLU A 44 -5.49 2.63 0.34
CA GLU A 44 -6.62 2.58 -0.58
C GLU A 44 -6.32 1.73 -1.83
N ILE A 45 -5.12 1.84 -2.41
CA ILE A 45 -4.70 1.02 -3.56
C ILE A 45 -4.74 -0.46 -3.19
N ILE A 46 -4.19 -0.81 -2.03
CA ILE A 46 -4.22 -2.19 -1.51
C ILE A 46 -5.67 -2.65 -1.37
N GLY A 47 -6.52 -1.85 -0.73
CA GLY A 47 -7.94 -2.17 -0.52
C GLY A 47 -8.74 -2.32 -1.81
N GLU A 48 -8.41 -1.61 -2.88
CA GLU A 48 -9.05 -1.81 -4.19
C GLU A 48 -8.49 -3.01 -4.93
N ALA A 49 -7.18 -3.26 -4.85
CA ALA A 49 -6.53 -4.42 -5.47
C ALA A 49 -7.01 -5.74 -4.86
N THR A 50 -7.22 -5.81 -3.54
CA THR A 50 -7.72 -7.01 -2.86
C THR A 50 -9.11 -7.42 -3.34
N LYS A 51 -10.00 -6.47 -3.66
CA LYS A 51 -11.33 -6.76 -4.22
C LYS A 51 -11.30 -7.40 -5.61
N ARG A 52 -10.16 -7.32 -6.30
CA ARG A 52 -9.98 -7.84 -7.66
C ARG A 52 -9.32 -9.22 -7.69
N LEU A 53 -8.87 -9.73 -6.54
CA LEU A 53 -8.34 -11.08 -6.42
C LEU A 53 -9.49 -12.09 -6.48
N THR A 54 -9.22 -13.25 -7.07
CA THR A 54 -10.16 -14.38 -7.02
C THR A 54 -10.35 -14.85 -5.57
N PRO A 55 -11.60 -15.18 -5.14
CA PRO A 55 -11.88 -15.58 -3.76
C PRO A 55 -11.13 -16.80 -3.24
N GLU A 56 -10.62 -17.65 -4.14
CA GLU A 56 -9.92 -18.90 -3.82
C GLU A 56 -8.41 -18.71 -3.50
N LEU A 57 -7.93 -17.46 -3.49
CA LEU A 57 -6.55 -17.08 -3.16
C LEU A 57 -6.41 -16.71 -1.68
#